data_AF-A0A3C1S1A9-F1
#
_entry.id   AF-A0A3C1S1A9-F1
#
_cell.length_a   1.000
_cell.length_b   1.000
_cell.length_c   1.000
_cell.angle_alpha   90.00
_cell.angle_beta   90.00
_cell.angle_gamma   90.00
#
_symmetry.space_group_name_H-M   'P 1'
#
loop_
_entity.id
_entity.type
_entity.pdbx_description
1 polymer ?
#
loop_
_entity_poly.entity_id
_entity_poly.type
_entity_poly.pdbx_seq_one_letter_code
_entity_poly.pdbx_strand_id
1 'polypeptide(L)'
;HSNVNDSNTHSRLLLLGQSLSNLEILPEYKTAFITLSEKEKKKFSHEKGDTEGIVNYALSIKGVVFGVIFIEDEEQGIIKISFRSKGKFSVNQFARNYFDGGGHDNAAGGRSEMNMEDTLKFFKTLLPKYKNDLINSYEI
;
A
#
# COMPACT_ATOMS: atom_id res chain seq x y z
N HIS A 1 28.09 14.44 5.85
CA HIS A 1 26.91 13.71 5.34
C HIS A 1 26.15 13.11 6.53
N SER A 2 25.25 13.86 7.16
CA SER A 2 24.61 13.44 8.43
C SER A 2 23.23 14.08 8.65
N ASN A 3 22.40 14.17 7.61
CA ASN A 3 21.02 14.71 7.73
C ASN A 3 19.93 13.72 7.27
N VAL A 4 20.28 12.48 6.91
CA VAL A 4 19.30 11.50 6.38
C VAL A 4 18.86 10.49 7.45
N ASN A 5 19.63 10.32 8.54
CA ASN A 5 19.37 9.25 9.52
C ASN A 5 18.62 9.69 10.79
N ASP A 6 18.46 11.00 11.04
CA ASP A 6 17.84 11.55 12.26
C ASP A 6 16.49 12.25 11.99
N SER A 7 15.67 11.69 11.09
CA SER A 7 14.34 12.25 10.77
C SER A 7 13.15 11.43 11.30
N ASN A 8 13.40 10.28 11.92
CA ASN A 8 12.32 9.41 12.42
C ASN A 8 11.93 9.80 13.85
N THR A 9 10.66 10.18 14.04
CA THR A 9 10.09 10.34 15.38
C THR A 9 9.79 8.98 16.01
N HIS A 10 9.69 8.94 17.34
CA HIS A 10 9.28 7.73 18.06
C HIS A 10 7.91 7.20 17.58
N SER A 11 6.95 8.12 17.41
CA SER A 11 5.61 7.83 16.88
C SER A 11 5.66 7.19 15.50
N ARG A 12 6.48 7.72 14.58
CA ARG A 12 6.65 7.16 13.24
C ARG A 12 7.19 5.73 13.27
N LEU A 13 8.15 5.44 14.14
CA LEU A 13 8.70 4.08 14.28
C LEU A 13 7.68 3.09 14.88
N LEU A 14 6.89 3.51 15.87
CA LEU A 14 5.84 2.67 16.43
C LEU A 14 4.71 2.41 15.42
N LEU A 15 4.32 3.44 14.66
CA LEU A 15 3.33 3.31 13.60
C LEU A 15 3.82 2.39 12.48
N LEU A 16 5.12 2.47 12.12
CA LEU A 16 5.74 1.50 11.23
C LEU A 16 5.65 0.09 11.81
N GLY A 17 5.98 -0.11 13.08
CA GLY A 17 5.85 -1.40 13.76
C GLY A 17 4.43 -1.97 13.67
N GLN A 18 3.41 -1.15 13.95
CA GLN A 18 2.00 -1.52 13.79
C GLN A 18 1.64 -1.85 12.34
N SER A 19 2.12 -1.06 11.39
CA SER A 19 1.91 -1.30 9.96
C SER A 19 2.49 -2.64 9.52
N LEU A 20 3.69 -2.98 10.00
CA LEU A 20 4.35 -4.25 9.69
C LEU A 20 3.63 -5.45 10.34
N SER A 21 3.02 -5.29 11.51
CA SER A 21 2.19 -6.35 12.11
C SER A 21 0.89 -6.61 11.34
N ASN A 22 0.41 -5.63 10.59
CA ASN A 22 -0.80 -5.74 9.75
C ASN A 22 -0.49 -6.23 8.33
N LEU A 23 0.75 -6.61 8.05
CA LEU A 23 1.18 -7.03 6.72
C LEU A 23 0.61 -8.41 6.37
N GLU A 24 -0.08 -8.49 5.24
CA GLU A 24 -0.57 -9.73 4.64
C GLU A 24 0.13 -9.99 3.30
N ILE A 25 0.43 -11.26 3.02
CA ILE A 25 1.04 -11.71 1.77
C ILE A 25 0.06 -12.64 1.05
N LEU A 26 -0.08 -12.42 -0.26
CA LEU A 26 -0.83 -13.27 -1.18
C LEU A 26 0.14 -13.82 -2.23
N PRO A 27 0.87 -14.92 -1.93
CA PRO A 27 1.94 -15.43 -2.78
C PRO A 27 1.49 -15.80 -4.19
N GLU A 28 0.27 -16.32 -4.32
CA GLU A 28 -0.33 -16.70 -5.62
C GLU A 28 -0.38 -15.53 -6.62
N TYR A 29 -0.48 -14.30 -6.10
CA TYR A 29 -0.59 -13.08 -6.89
C TYR A 29 0.69 -12.22 -6.80
N LYS A 30 1.80 -12.73 -6.25
CA LYS A 30 3.02 -11.95 -5.97
C LYS A 30 2.70 -10.59 -5.33
N THR A 31 1.72 -10.56 -4.42
CA THR A 31 1.16 -9.33 -3.86
C THR A 31 1.31 -9.33 -2.34
N ALA A 32 1.60 -8.17 -1.76
CA ALA A 32 1.51 -7.96 -0.32
C ALA A 32 0.81 -6.64 -0.05
N PHE A 33 0.07 -6.57 1.05
CA PHE A 33 -0.59 -5.34 1.45
C PHE A 33 -0.55 -5.11 2.96
N ILE A 34 -0.76 -3.85 3.34
CA ILE A 34 -0.81 -3.38 4.72
C ILE A 34 -2.09 -2.59 4.90
N THR A 35 -2.67 -2.66 6.09
CA THR A 35 -3.81 -1.82 6.50
C THR A 35 -3.42 -0.94 7.69
N LEU A 36 -3.98 0.26 7.73
CA LEU A 36 -3.91 1.17 8.87
C LEU A 36 -5.30 1.77 9.11
N SER A 37 -5.91 1.40 10.23
CA SER A 37 -7.16 2.01 10.70
C SER A 37 -6.91 3.36 11.36
N GLU A 38 -7.96 4.17 11.46
CA GLU A 38 -7.90 5.45 12.17
C GLU A 38 -7.57 5.25 13.66
N LYS A 39 -8.09 4.19 14.27
CA LYS A 39 -7.79 3.82 15.66
C LYS A 39 -6.29 3.57 15.88
N GLU A 40 -5.64 2.89 14.94
CA GLU A 40 -4.20 2.60 15.01
C GLU A 40 -3.35 3.86 14.82
N LYS A 41 -3.73 4.73 13.88
CA LYS A 41 -3.05 6.03 13.71
C LYS A 41 -3.14 6.89 14.97
N LYS A 42 -4.34 7.01 15.56
CA LYS A 42 -4.57 7.79 16.78
C LYS A 42 -3.80 7.23 17.98
N LYS A 43 -3.65 5.89 18.08
CA LYS A 43 -2.89 5.24 19.16
C LYS A 43 -1.44 5.74 19.27
N PHE A 44 -0.83 6.13 18.15
CA PHE A 44 0.57 6.55 18.11
C PHE A 44 0.76 8.04 17.86
N SER A 45 -0.29 8.85 17.98
CA SER A 45 -0.27 10.29 17.69
C SER A 45 0.31 10.59 16.30
N HIS A 46 -0.19 9.86 15.30
CA HIS A 46 0.23 9.99 13.90
C HIS A 46 0.23 11.45 13.42
N GLU A 47 1.33 11.87 12.80
CA GLU A 47 1.42 13.11 12.06
C GLU A 47 1.39 12.87 10.55
N LYS A 48 0.88 13.85 9.81
CA LYS A 48 0.85 13.80 8.35
C LYS A 48 2.25 13.56 7.81
N GLY A 49 2.45 12.45 7.11
CA GLY A 49 3.73 12.04 6.54
C GLY A 49 4.37 10.83 7.24
N ASP A 50 3.91 10.42 8.43
CA ASP A 50 4.48 9.24 9.12
C ASP A 50 4.22 7.92 8.38
N THR A 51 3.22 7.88 7.50
CA THR A 51 2.93 6.71 6.66
C THR A 51 3.71 6.69 5.35
N GLU A 52 4.52 7.72 5.09
CA GLU A 52 5.32 7.82 3.87
C GLU A 52 6.34 6.69 3.80
N GLY A 53 6.38 6.01 2.65
CA GLY A 53 7.34 4.93 2.40
C GLY A 53 6.97 3.58 3.01
N ILE A 54 5.95 3.49 3.88
CA ILE A 54 5.57 2.21 4.52
C ILE A 54 5.21 1.13 3.49
N VAL A 55 4.53 1.49 2.40
CA VAL A 55 4.20 0.58 1.28
C VAL A 55 5.43 -0.11 0.68
N ASN A 56 6.61 0.50 0.76
CA ASN A 56 7.83 -0.09 0.23
C ASN A 56 8.27 -1.33 1.01
N TYR A 57 7.89 -1.47 2.29
CA TYR A 57 8.17 -2.69 3.05
C TYR A 57 7.39 -3.87 2.51
N ALA A 58 6.10 -3.68 2.15
CA ALA A 58 5.32 -4.71 1.46
C ALA A 58 5.97 -5.11 0.13
N LEU A 59 6.41 -4.12 -0.65
CA LEU A 59 7.09 -4.36 -1.93
C LEU A 59 8.47 -5.04 -1.76
N SER A 60 9.16 -4.80 -0.65
CA SER A 60 10.51 -5.32 -0.40
C SER A 60 10.57 -6.84 -0.18
N ILE A 61 9.43 -7.46 0.15
CA ILE A 61 9.34 -8.90 0.38
C ILE A 61 9.76 -9.66 -0.88
N LYS A 62 10.60 -10.69 -0.67
CA LYS A 62 11.10 -11.54 -1.76
C LYS A 62 9.93 -12.15 -2.54
N GLY A 63 9.95 -11.97 -3.86
CA GLY A 63 8.91 -12.49 -4.76
C GLY A 63 7.67 -11.60 -4.90
N VAL A 64 7.52 -10.55 -4.09
CA VAL A 64 6.44 -9.56 -4.27
C VAL A 64 6.75 -8.63 -5.44
N VAL A 65 5.76 -8.47 -6.29
CA VAL A 65 5.70 -7.58 -7.46
C VAL A 65 4.79 -6.40 -7.18
N PHE A 66 3.72 -6.59 -6.41
CA PHE A 66 2.70 -5.57 -6.16
C PHE A 66 2.51 -5.34 -4.65
N GLY A 67 2.91 -4.15 -4.19
CA GLY A 67 2.81 -3.72 -2.81
C GLY A 67 1.73 -2.66 -2.65
N VAL A 68 0.86 -2.81 -1.64
CA VAL A 68 -0.26 -1.88 -1.40
C VAL A 68 -0.33 -1.49 0.08
N ILE A 69 -0.72 -0.26 0.38
CA ILE A 69 -1.15 0.12 1.73
C ILE A 69 -2.51 0.81 1.65
N PHE A 70 -3.41 0.41 2.54
CA PHE A 70 -4.74 0.96 2.73
C PHE A 70 -4.77 1.71 4.05
N ILE A 71 -5.14 2.98 4.03
CA ILE A 71 -5.11 3.86 5.19
C ILE A 71 -6.48 4.50 5.32
N GLU A 72 -7.19 4.26 6.42
CA GLU A 72 -8.43 4.98 6.71
C GLU A 72 -8.17 6.48 6.83
N ASP A 73 -9.07 7.29 6.30
CA ASP A 73 -9.13 8.72 6.50
C ASP A 73 -10.55 9.08 6.95
N GLU A 74 -10.73 9.16 8.27
CA GLU A 74 -12.04 9.44 8.88
C GLU A 74 -12.54 10.85 8.55
N GLU A 75 -11.65 11.83 8.37
CA GLU A 75 -12.01 13.21 8.04
C GLU A 75 -12.62 13.29 6.63
N GLN A 76 -12.06 12.54 5.68
CA GLN A 76 -12.54 12.49 4.30
C GLN A 76 -13.58 11.39 4.06
N GLY A 77 -13.78 10.47 5.00
CA GLY A 77 -14.70 9.34 4.85
C GLY A 77 -14.26 8.34 3.78
N ILE A 78 -12.96 8.19 3.54
CA ILE A 78 -12.41 7.33 2.48
C ILE A 78 -11.27 6.44 3.00
N ILE A 79 -10.91 5.44 2.21
CA ILE A 79 -9.64 4.72 2.34
C ILE A 79 -8.65 5.30 1.33
N LYS A 80 -7.58 5.92 1.80
CA LYS A 80 -6.44 6.32 0.97
C LYS A 80 -5.58 5.10 0.66
N ILE A 81 -5.17 4.96 -0.59
CA ILE A 81 -4.44 3.78 -1.06
C ILE A 81 -3.16 4.23 -1.75
N SER A 82 -2.04 3.65 -1.36
CA SER A 82 -0.79 3.78 -2.11
C SER A 82 -0.40 2.45 -2.72
N PHE A 83 -0.05 2.50 -4.00
CA PHE A 83 0.36 1.35 -4.79
C PHE A 83 1.83 1.50 -5.19
N ARG A 84 2.54 0.38 -5.15
CA ARG A 84 3.89 0.22 -5.68
C ARG A 84 4.00 -1.07 -6.46
N SER A 85 4.79 -1.05 -7.51
CA SER A 85 5.14 -2.28 -8.22
C SER A 85 6.60 -2.33 -8.61
N LYS A 86 7.03 -3.51 -9.04
CA LYS A 86 8.33 -3.75 -9.66
C LYS A 86 8.12 -4.37 -11.04
N GLY A 87 9.01 -4.06 -11.98
CA GLY A 87 8.96 -4.58 -13.34
C GLY A 87 7.96 -3.83 -14.22
N LYS A 88 7.15 -4.58 -14.96
CA LYS A 88 6.24 -4.06 -15.99
C LYS A 88 4.78 -3.87 -15.54
N PHE A 89 4.39 -4.43 -14.40
CA PHE A 89 3.02 -4.27 -13.89
C PHE A 89 2.72 -2.80 -13.56
N SER A 90 1.81 -2.16 -14.31
CA SER A 90 1.47 -0.74 -14.13
C SER A 90 0.44 -0.53 -13.01
N VAL A 91 0.89 -0.02 -11.87
CA VAL A 91 -0.01 0.40 -10.78
C VAL A 91 -0.76 1.69 -11.09
N ASN A 92 -0.26 2.52 -12.02
CA ASN A 92 -0.99 3.70 -12.50
C ASN A 92 -2.28 3.30 -13.21
N GLN A 93 -2.21 2.32 -14.13
CA GLN A 93 -3.41 1.81 -14.80
C GLN A 93 -4.36 1.14 -13.81
N PHE A 94 -3.83 0.32 -12.90
CA PHE A 94 -4.63 -0.32 -11.86
C PHE A 94 -5.39 0.71 -10.99
N ALA A 95 -4.69 1.76 -10.53
CA ALA A 95 -5.29 2.81 -9.71
C ALA A 95 -6.38 3.59 -10.46
N ARG A 96 -6.14 3.95 -11.73
CA ARG A 96 -7.12 4.66 -12.58
C ARG A 96 -8.40 3.84 -12.81
N ASN A 97 -8.25 2.54 -13.03
CA ASN A 97 -9.37 1.68 -13.41
C ASN A 97 -10.30 1.37 -12.23
N TYR A 98 -9.80 1.36 -10.99
CA TYR A 98 -10.55 0.79 -9.86
C TYR A 98 -10.65 1.67 -8.62
N PHE A 99 -9.81 2.69 -8.47
CA PHE A 99 -9.67 3.43 -7.22
C PHE A 99 -9.56 4.94 -7.43
N ASP A 100 -10.18 5.47 -8.49
CA ASP A 100 -10.24 6.91 -8.80
C ASP A 100 -8.86 7.61 -8.61
N GLY A 101 -7.83 6.95 -9.13
CA GLY A 101 -6.44 7.21 -8.78
C GLY A 101 -5.55 7.51 -9.99
N GLY A 102 -4.25 7.48 -9.75
CA GLY A 102 -3.24 7.66 -10.78
C GLY A 102 -1.84 7.92 -10.23
N GLY A 103 -0.88 8.05 -11.13
CA GLY A 103 0.52 8.35 -10.81
C GLY A 103 1.45 7.84 -11.90
N HIS A 104 2.54 7.20 -11.50
CA HIS A 104 3.52 6.56 -12.37
C HIS A 104 3.33 5.05 -12.40
N ASP A 105 3.85 4.39 -13.44
CA ASP A 105 3.66 2.95 -13.64
C ASP A 105 4.09 2.09 -12.45
N ASN A 106 5.10 2.51 -11.68
CA ASN A 106 5.57 1.78 -10.50
C ASN A 106 5.20 2.45 -9.16
N ALA A 107 4.50 3.57 -9.19
CA ALA A 107 4.12 4.34 -8.01
C ALA A 107 2.88 5.18 -8.26
N ALA A 108 1.74 4.75 -7.72
CA ALA A 108 0.46 5.42 -7.88
C ALA A 108 -0.28 5.54 -6.55
N GLY A 109 -1.25 6.46 -6.49
CA GLY A 109 -2.19 6.58 -5.39
C GLY A 109 -3.63 6.40 -5.88
N GLY A 110 -4.54 6.15 -4.96
CA GLY A 110 -5.97 6.09 -5.22
C GLY A 110 -6.77 6.21 -3.93
N ARG A 111 -8.09 6.10 -4.06
CA ARG A 111 -9.03 6.12 -2.94
C ARG A 111 -10.18 5.14 -3.15
N SER A 112 -10.81 4.76 -2.05
CA SER A 112 -12.07 4.02 -2.03
C SER A 112 -13.04 4.73 -1.08
N GLU A 113 -14.29 4.88 -1.49
CA GLU A 113 -15.38 5.41 -0.64
C GLU A 113 -16.05 4.31 0.21
N MET A 114 -15.66 3.05 0.00
CA MET A 114 -16.11 1.93 0.84
C MET A 114 -15.33 1.88 2.15
N ASN A 115 -15.86 1.17 3.15
CA ASN A 115 -15.09 0.87 4.37
C ASN A 115 -13.86 -0.03 4.05
N MET A 116 -12.97 -0.19 5.03
CA MET A 116 -11.74 -0.99 4.89
C MET A 116 -12.03 -2.44 4.46
N GLU A 117 -13.00 -3.10 5.10
CA GLU A 117 -13.32 -4.51 4.82
C GLU A 117 -13.79 -4.71 3.37
N ASP A 118 -14.73 -3.89 2.92
CA ASP A 118 -15.28 -3.97 1.57
C ASP A 118 -14.28 -3.53 0.50
N THR A 119 -13.42 -2.55 0.82
CA THR A 119 -12.29 -2.15 -0.02
C THR A 119 -11.32 -3.32 -0.23
N LEU A 120 -10.98 -4.05 0.83
CA LEU A 120 -10.09 -5.20 0.74
C LEU A 120 -10.73 -6.38 0.00
N LYS A 121 -12.03 -6.65 0.23
CA LYS A 121 -12.78 -7.66 -0.53
C LYS A 121 -12.74 -7.33 -2.02
N PHE A 122 -13.11 -6.11 -2.39
CA PHE A 122 -13.08 -5.66 -3.78
C PHE A 122 -11.68 -5.79 -4.38
N PHE A 123 -10.65 -5.27 -3.71
CA PHE A 123 -9.26 -5.40 -4.12
C PHE A 123 -8.86 -6.85 -4.41
N LYS A 124 -9.17 -7.78 -3.48
CA LYS A 124 -8.86 -9.21 -3.64
C LYS A 124 -9.57 -9.83 -4.85
N THR A 125 -10.78 -9.39 -5.21
CA THR A 125 -11.49 -9.87 -6.42
C THR A 125 -10.85 -9.41 -7.74
N LEU A 126 -10.01 -8.36 -7.72
CA LEU A 126 -9.33 -7.86 -8.91
C LEU A 126 -8.07 -8.67 -9.22
N LEU A 127 -7.38 -9.20 -8.21
CA LEU A 127 -6.09 -9.89 -8.35
C LEU A 127 -6.09 -11.05 -9.35
N PRO A 128 -7.13 -11.92 -9.42
CA PRO A 128 -7.18 -12.98 -10.43
C PRO A 128 -7.08 -12.49 -11.87
N LYS A 129 -7.58 -11.29 -12.17
CA LYS A 129 -7.53 -10.69 -13.53
C LYS A 129 -6.10 -10.33 -13.95
N TYR A 130 -5.23 -10.09 -12.98
CA TYR A 130 -3.85 -9.62 -13.19
C TYR A 130 -2.80 -10.69 -12.85
N LYS A 131 -3.22 -11.92 -12.54
CA LYS A 131 -2.31 -12.99 -12.09
C LYS A 131 -1.14 -13.21 -13.06
N ASN A 132 -1.42 -13.30 -14.37
CA ASN A 132 -0.39 -13.50 -15.38
C ASN A 132 0.56 -12.30 -15.49
N ASP A 133 0.03 -11.08 -15.48
CA ASP A 133 0.84 -9.86 -15.55
C ASP A 133 1.78 -9.73 -14.35
N LEU A 134 1.28 -10.09 -13.16
CA LEU A 134 2.06 -10.09 -11.93
C LEU A 134 3.15 -11.16 -11.95
N ILE A 135 2.84 -12.37 -12.41
CA ILE A 135 3.83 -13.46 -12.50
C ILE A 135 4.93 -13.10 -13.49
N ASN A 136 4.58 -12.55 -14.65
CA ASN A 136 5.50 -12.28 -15.76
C ASN A 136 6.15 -10.88 -15.68
N SER A 137 5.91 -10.10 -14.62
CA SER A 137 6.37 -8.70 -14.54
C SER A 137 7.89 -8.52 -14.68
N TYR A 138 8.69 -9.54 -14.34
CA TYR A 138 10.15 -9.52 -14.49
C TYR A 138 10.67 -10.30 -15.70
N GLU A 139 9.81 -11.04 -16.39
CA GLU A 139 10.23 -11.85 -17.53
C GLU A 139 10.23 -10.97 -18.79
N ILE A 140 11.40 -10.88 -19.42
CA ILE A 140 11.61 -10.33 -20.77
C ILE A 140 12.29 -11.42 -21.59
#